data_AF-A0AAW4KIS4-F1
#
_entry.id   AF-A0AAW4KIS4-F1
#
_cell.length_a   1.000
_cell.length_b   1.000
_cell.length_c   1.000
_cell.angle_alpha   90.00
_cell.angle_beta   90.00
_cell.angle_gamma   90.00
#
_symmetry.space_group_name_H-M   'P 1'
#
loop_
_entity.id
_entity.type
_entity.pdbx_description
1 polymer ?
#
loop_
_entity_poly.entity_id
_entity_poly.type
_entity_poly.pdbx_seq_one_letter_code
_entity_poly.pdbx_strand_id
1 'polypeptide(L)'
;DVIYEQKVANGKVVGTSNILSARFTNRGKTYTAVRYTNKQGNSSYYTADGNSMRKAFIRTPVDFARISSRFSMGRKHPILNKIRAH
;
A
#
# COMPACT_ATOMS: atom_id res chain seq x y z
N ASP A 1 -12.36 13.60 -6.26
CA ASP A 1 -12.93 14.20 -5.05
C ASP A 1 -12.17 13.77 -3.82
N VAL A 2 -11.99 14.65 -2.84
CA VAL A 2 -11.30 14.34 -1.57
C VAL A 2 -12.03 15.05 -0.43
N ILE A 3 -12.29 14.34 0.66
CA ILE A 3 -12.87 14.86 1.91
C ILE A 3 -11.83 14.65 3.01
N TYR A 4 -11.50 15.70 3.74
CA TYR A 4 -10.49 15.68 4.80
C TYR A 4 -10.90 16.53 5.99
N GLU A 5 -10.30 16.26 7.13
CA GLU A 5 -10.45 17.04 8.35
C GLU A 5 -9.60 18.31 8.29
N GLN A 6 -10.17 19.45 8.70
CA GLN A 6 -9.46 20.72 8.81
C GLN A 6 -9.36 21.16 10.26
N LYS A 7 -8.17 21.56 10.70
CA LYS A 7 -7.93 22.11 12.03
C LYS A 7 -8.04 23.62 11.99
N VAL A 8 -8.91 24.17 12.83
CA VAL A 8 -9.14 25.61 12.96
C VAL A 8 -8.82 26.02 14.40
N ALA A 9 -8.02 27.06 14.56
CA ALA A 9 -7.77 27.69 15.86
C ALA A 9 -7.95 29.20 15.71
N ASN A 10 -8.71 29.82 16.63
CA ASN A 10 -9.02 31.25 16.63
C ASN A 10 -9.55 31.76 15.28
N GLY A 11 -10.42 30.98 14.62
CA GLY A 11 -10.99 31.30 13.31
C GLY A 11 -10.02 31.17 12.13
N LYS A 12 -8.75 30.83 12.37
CA LYS A 12 -7.74 30.61 11.32
C LYS A 12 -7.49 29.12 11.12
N VAL A 13 -7.31 28.74 9.86
CA VAL A 13 -6.93 27.38 9.49
C VAL A 13 -5.47 27.19 9.89
N VAL A 14 -5.22 26.26 10.81
CA VAL A 14 -3.87 25.96 11.32
C VAL A 14 -3.29 24.68 10.72
N GLY A 15 -4.09 23.92 9.97
CA GLY A 15 -3.61 22.79 9.20
C GLY A 15 -4.71 21.83 8.77
N THR A 16 -4.32 20.80 8.04
CA THR A 16 -5.17 19.68 7.63
C THR A 16 -4.79 18.41 8.37
N SER A 17 -5.79 17.63 8.73
CA SER A 17 -5.66 16.37 9.46
C SER A 17 -5.93 15.20 8.50
N ASN A 18 -6.66 14.18 8.95
CA ASN A 18 -6.84 12.95 8.20
C ASN A 18 -7.75 13.14 6.99
N ILE A 19 -7.45 12.42 5.91
CA ILE A 19 -8.39 12.23 4.79
C ILE A 19 -9.46 11.25 5.27
N LEU A 20 -10.73 11.66 5.17
CA LEU A 20 -11.87 10.82 5.52
C LEU A 20 -12.28 9.95 4.33
N SER A 21 -12.27 10.53 3.13
CA SER A 21 -12.47 9.77 1.90
C SER A 21 -11.77 10.41 0.71
N ALA A 22 -11.42 9.59 -0.27
CA ALA A 22 -10.87 10.06 -1.53
C ALA A 22 -11.44 9.22 -2.68
N ARG A 23 -11.74 9.88 -3.79
CA ARG A 23 -12.18 9.26 -5.03
C ARG A 23 -11.37 9.80 -6.18
N PHE A 24 -10.75 8.92 -6.96
CA PHE A 24 -10.01 9.30 -8.16
C PHE A 24 -10.33 8.34 -9.30
N THR A 25 -10.35 8.86 -10.52
CA THR A 25 -10.54 8.06 -11.72
C THR A 25 -9.22 7.97 -12.46
N ASN A 26 -8.75 6.76 -12.71
CA ASN A 26 -7.54 6.50 -13.48
C ASN A 26 -7.89 5.54 -14.62
N ARG A 27 -7.64 5.97 -15.87
CA ARG A 27 -7.93 5.19 -17.09
C ARG A 27 -9.36 4.65 -17.14
N GLY A 28 -10.34 5.48 -16.80
CA GLY A 28 -11.76 5.11 -16.78
C GLY A 28 -12.20 4.27 -15.58
N LYS A 29 -11.28 3.83 -14.70
CA LYS A 29 -11.62 3.11 -13.47
C LYS A 29 -11.63 4.07 -12.29
N THR A 30 -12.77 4.15 -11.61
CA THR A 30 -12.93 4.93 -10.38
C THR A 30 -12.52 4.11 -9.16
N TYR A 31 -11.63 4.67 -8.37
CA TYR A 31 -11.17 4.14 -7.10
C TYR A 31 -11.72 5.02 -5.99
N THR A 32 -12.39 4.41 -5.01
CA THR A 32 -12.90 5.10 -3.82
C THR A 32 -12.22 4.51 -2.58
N ALA A 33 -11.67 5.38 -1.74
CA ALA A 33 -11.05 5.08 -0.47
C ALA A 33 -11.84 5.74 0.66
N VAL A 34 -12.14 4.99 1.72
CA VAL A 34 -12.84 5.46 2.91
C VAL A 34 -12.02 5.10 4.15
N ARG A 35 -11.78 6.07 5.03
CA ARG A 35 -11.10 5.86 6.31
C ARG A 35 -12.08 5.25 7.31
N TYR A 36 -11.69 4.12 7.91
CA TYR A 36 -12.45 3.48 8.98
C TYR A 36 -11.53 3.20 10.17
N THR A 37 -12.04 3.48 11.37
CA THR A 37 -11.37 3.18 12.63
C THR A 37 -12.07 2.01 13.30
N ASN A 38 -11.34 0.93 13.56
CA ASN A 38 -11.90 -0.24 14.22
C ASN A 38 -12.12 -0.01 15.72
N LYS A 39 -12.79 -0.96 16.39
CA LYS A 39 -13.06 -0.91 17.84
C LYS A 39 -11.78 -0.82 18.69
N GLN A 40 -10.65 -1.25 18.16
CA GLN A 40 -9.33 -1.18 18.81
C GLN A 40 -8.61 0.17 18.55
N GLY A 41 -9.26 1.13 17.88
CA GLY A 41 -8.69 2.46 17.61
C GLY A 41 -7.76 2.52 16.39
N ASN A 42 -7.57 1.43 15.65
CA ASN A 42 -6.72 1.42 14.47
C ASN A 42 -7.49 1.94 13.25
N SER A 43 -7.00 3.03 12.66
CA SER A 43 -7.53 3.57 11.42
C SER A 43 -6.86 2.98 10.19
N SER A 44 -7.64 2.62 9.17
CA SER A 44 -7.15 2.15 7.87
C SER A 44 -8.09 2.59 6.75
N TYR A 45 -7.62 2.49 5.51
CA TYR A 45 -8.40 2.85 4.33
C TYR A 45 -8.93 1.60 3.65
N TYR A 46 -10.20 1.66 3.26
CA TYR A 46 -10.95 0.57 2.65
C TYR A 46 -11.63 1.04 1.36
N THR A 47 -11.91 0.11 0.46
CA THR A 47 -12.76 0.38 -0.70
C THR A 47 -14.19 0.59 -0.26
N ALA A 48 -15.05 1.09 -1.16
CA ALA A 48 -16.48 1.23 -0.90
C ALA A 48 -17.14 -0.10 -0.47
N ASP A 49 -16.63 -1.23 -0.96
CA ASP A 49 -17.10 -2.58 -0.64
C ASP A 49 -16.51 -3.16 0.66
N GLY A 50 -15.71 -2.38 1.40
CA GLY A 50 -15.10 -2.80 2.66
C GLY A 50 -13.78 -3.58 2.53
N ASN A 51 -13.23 -3.71 1.32
CA ASN A 51 -11.93 -4.38 1.12
C ASN A 51 -10.78 -3.47 1.57
N SER A 52 -9.77 -4.01 2.25
CA SER A 52 -8.60 -3.23 2.67
C SER A 52 -7.84 -2.67 1.46
N MET A 53 -7.63 -1.35 1.43
CA MET A 53 -6.77 -0.70 0.42
C MET A 53 -5.30 -0.71 0.79
N ARG A 54 -4.98 -1.19 2.00
CA ARG A 54 -3.59 -1.46 2.37
C ARG A 54 -3.10 -2.53 1.39
N LYS A 55 -2.27 -2.15 0.43
CA LYS A 55 -1.66 -3.09 -0.52
C LYS A 55 -1.08 -4.23 0.32
N ALA A 56 -1.68 -5.42 0.20
CA ALA A 56 -0.95 -6.63 0.48
C ALA A 56 0.17 -6.62 -0.55
N PHE A 57 1.37 -6.22 -0.15
CA PHE A 57 2.53 -6.53 -0.97
C PHE A 57 2.53 -8.06 -1.05
N ILE A 58 2.17 -8.58 -2.22
CA ILE A 58 2.35 -10.01 -2.47
C ILE A 58 3.85 -10.21 -2.31
N ARG A 59 4.26 -11.00 -1.33
CA ARG A 59 5.68 -11.31 -1.08
C ARG A 59 6.31 -11.97 -2.32
N THR A 60 5.50 -12.44 -3.25
CA THR A 60 5.94 -13.14 -4.46
C THR A 60 5.00 -12.77 -5.62
N PRO A 61 5.50 -12.23 -6.75
CA PRO A 61 4.66 -11.69 -7.83
C PRO A 61 4.12 -12.76 -8.80
N VAL A 62 3.95 -14.02 -8.37
CA VAL A 62 3.54 -15.12 -9.25
C VAL A 62 2.62 -16.09 -8.50
N ASP A 63 1.42 -16.32 -9.05
CA ASP A 63 0.41 -17.15 -8.38
C ASP A 63 0.79 -18.64 -8.28
N PHE A 64 1.64 -19.20 -9.15
CA PHE A 64 2.05 -20.62 -9.07
C PHE A 64 3.40 -20.92 -9.73
N ALA A 65 4.44 -20.11 -9.52
CA ALA A 65 5.78 -20.41 -10.05
C ALA A 65 6.81 -20.61 -8.92
N ARG A 66 7.39 -21.82 -8.87
CA ARG A 66 8.49 -22.18 -7.98
C ARG A 66 9.67 -21.22 -8.19
N ILE A 67 10.09 -20.54 -7.13
CA ILE A 67 11.32 -19.73 -7.13
C ILE A 67 12.50 -20.69 -7.34
N SER A 68 13.14 -20.65 -8.51
CA SER A 68 14.27 -21.53 -8.84
C SER A 68 15.60 -21.03 -8.24
N SER A 69 15.73 -19.75 -7.87
CA SER A 69 16.91 -19.21 -7.17
C SER A 69 16.55 -17.97 -6.32
N ARG A 70 17.04 -17.90 -5.08
CA ARG A 70 16.82 -16.77 -4.16
C ARG A 70 17.95 -15.74 -4.30
N PHE A 71 17.65 -14.46 -4.03
CA PHE A 71 18.65 -13.39 -3.89
C PHE A 71 19.71 -13.81 -2.86
N SER A 72 20.98 -13.78 -3.27
CA SER A 72 22.13 -14.12 -2.42
C SER A 72 23.37 -13.43 -2.97
N MET A 73 24.09 -12.73 -2.10
CA MET A 73 25.37 -12.09 -2.43
C MET A 73 26.53 -13.11 -2.61
N GLY A 74 26.27 -14.39 -2.33
CA GLY A 74 27.28 -15.45 -2.25
C GLY A 74 27.03 -16.64 -3.19
N ARG A 75 26.27 -16.48 -4.29
CA ARG A 75 25.92 -17.63 -5.14
C ARG A 75 27.15 -18.12 -5.91
N LYS A 76 27.62 -19.33 -5.58
CA LYS A 76 28.68 -20.02 -6.30
C LYS A 76 28.12 -20.63 -7.60
N HIS A 77 28.64 -20.19 -8.74
CA HIS A 77 28.22 -20.70 -10.04
C HIS A 77 28.75 -22.13 -10.23
N PRO A 78 27.87 -23.15 -10.40
CA PRO A 78 28.26 -24.57 -10.26
C PRO A 78 29.26 -25.05 -11.31
N ILE A 79 29.31 -24.40 -12.48
CA ILE A 79 30.25 -24.74 -13.56
C ILE A 79 31.52 -23.88 -13.52
N LEU A 80 31.42 -22.64 -12.99
CA LEU A 80 32.50 -21.64 -13.12
C LEU A 80 33.28 -21.44 -11.81
N ASN A 81 32.86 -22.08 -10.71
CA ASN A 81 33.44 -22.00 -9.37
C ASN A 81 33.67 -20.57 -8.81
N LYS A 82 33.01 -19.56 -9.38
CA LYS A 82 33.09 -18.15 -8.96
C LYS A 82 31.83 -17.77 -8.18
N ILE A 83 32.00 -16.94 -7.17
CA ILE A 83 30.90 -16.34 -6.41
C ILE A 83 30.41 -15.10 -7.17
N ARG A 84 29.10 -15.02 -7.44
CA ARG A 84 28.44 -13.83 -7.97
C ARG A 84 27.20 -13.54 -7.14
N ALA A 85 26.98 -12.26 -6.85
CA ALA A 85 25.72 -11.82 -6.29
C ALA A 85 24.59 -12.05 -7.31
N HIS A 86 23.45 -12.52 -6.82
CA HIS A 86 22.23 -12.74 -7.59
C HIS A 86 21.27 -11.57 -7.42
#